data_AF-A0A972CRD1-F1
#
_entry.id   AF-A0A972CRD1-F1
#
_cell.length_a   1.000
_cell.length_b   1.000
_cell.length_c   1.000
_cell.angle_alpha   90.00
_cell.angle_beta   90.00
_cell.angle_gamma   90.00
#
_symmetry.space_group_name_H-M   'P 1'
#
loop_
_entity.id
_entity.type
_entity.pdbx_description
1 polymer ?
#
loop_
_entity_poly.entity_id
_entity_poly.type
_entity_poly.pdbx_seq_one_letter_code
_entity_poly.pdbx_strand_id
1 'polypeptide(L)'
;PENIKKNKEATAATIENNVRRLIVEKSPTDPKYYERMSVLLDELIRKRKEEAIEYERYLQEIAKLAKDSYDHKTSSFVYPREINTNERIALYNNLNQNEKLAIAIDETLKKRRPAGWRDHPAKRRMVASLIREHIEDEELVQTIYKIVEEQEGY
;
A
#
# COMPACT_ATOMS: atom_id res chain seq x y z
N PRO A 1 -36.76 -0.95 15.52
CA PRO A 1 -37.34 -1.12 14.16
C PRO A 1 -36.38 -1.89 13.24
N GLU A 2 -36.75 -3.12 12.84
CA GLU A 2 -35.92 -4.01 11.99
C GLU A 2 -35.54 -3.38 10.65
N ASN A 3 -36.45 -2.60 10.03
CA ASN A 3 -36.18 -1.90 8.78
C ASN A 3 -34.97 -0.94 8.86
N ILE A 4 -34.73 -0.31 10.03
CA ILE A 4 -33.58 0.59 10.23
C ILE A 4 -32.28 -0.23 10.36
N LYS A 5 -32.30 -1.37 11.05
CA LYS A 5 -31.13 -2.26 11.16
C LYS A 5 -30.74 -2.82 9.79
N LYS A 6 -31.72 -3.31 9.01
CA LYS A 6 -31.50 -3.83 7.65
C LYS A 6 -30.92 -2.77 6.70
N ASN A 7 -31.34 -1.51 6.84
CA ASN A 7 -30.78 -0.40 6.08
C ASN A 7 -29.30 -0.15 6.44
N LYS A 8 -28.97 -0.08 7.74
CA LYS A 8 -27.57 0.09 8.22
C LYS A 8 -26.65 -1.03 7.74
N GLU A 9 -27.11 -2.28 7.74
CA GLU A 9 -26.33 -3.42 7.23
C GLU A 9 -26.03 -3.30 5.73
N ALA A 10 -27.04 -2.93 4.93
CA ALA A 10 -26.86 -2.74 3.49
C ALA A 10 -25.90 -1.57 3.18
N THR A 11 -26.00 -0.48 3.93
CA THR A 11 -25.07 0.65 3.82
C THR A 11 -23.64 0.23 4.20
N ALA A 12 -23.47 -0.46 5.33
CA ALA A 12 -22.15 -0.92 5.78
C ALA A 12 -21.50 -1.84 4.73
N ALA A 13 -22.23 -2.82 4.21
CA ALA A 13 -21.72 -3.72 3.17
C ALA A 13 -21.27 -2.97 1.90
N THR A 14 -21.99 -1.91 1.52
CA THR A 14 -21.61 -1.07 0.37
C THR A 14 -20.29 -0.34 0.62
N ILE A 15 -20.11 0.23 1.81
CA ILE A 15 -18.87 0.91 2.21
C ILE A 15 -17.71 -0.10 2.25
N GLU A 16 -17.91 -1.25 2.92
CA GLU A 16 -16.91 -2.32 3.04
C GLU A 16 -16.41 -2.78 1.65
N ASN A 17 -17.32 -2.96 0.69
CA ASN A 17 -16.98 -3.35 -0.67
C ASN A 17 -16.17 -2.28 -1.42
N ASN A 18 -16.52 -1.01 -1.24
CA ASN A 18 -15.80 0.10 -1.87
C ASN A 18 -14.38 0.22 -1.31
N VAL A 19 -14.20 0.10 0.02
CA VAL A 19 -12.87 0.12 0.66
C VAL A 19 -12.05 -1.09 0.23
N ARG A 20 -12.64 -2.29 0.18
CA ARG A 20 -11.96 -3.50 -0.31
C ARG A 20 -11.48 -3.33 -1.74
N ARG A 21 -12.31 -2.77 -2.63
CA ARG A 21 -11.92 -2.49 -4.02
C ARG A 21 -10.75 -1.52 -4.09
N LEU A 22 -10.78 -0.43 -3.31
CA LEU A 22 -9.68 0.54 -3.24
C LEU A 22 -8.36 -0.12 -2.80
N ILE A 23 -8.40 -0.95 -1.75
CA ILE A 23 -7.23 -1.70 -1.26
C ILE A 23 -6.66 -2.60 -2.36
N VAL A 24 -7.52 -3.34 -3.07
CA VAL A 24 -7.09 -4.22 -4.17
C VAL A 24 -6.48 -3.44 -5.33
N GLU A 25 -7.11 -2.34 -5.74
CA GLU A 25 -6.64 -1.49 -6.84
C GLU A 25 -5.26 -0.90 -6.56
N LYS A 26 -5.01 -0.48 -5.32
CA LYS A 26 -3.75 0.16 -4.93
C LYS A 26 -2.67 -0.82 -4.49
N SER A 27 -3.02 -2.06 -4.18
CA SER A 27 -2.09 -3.11 -3.71
C SER A 27 -0.80 -3.24 -4.54
N PRO A 28 -0.80 -3.17 -5.88
CA PRO A 28 0.44 -3.26 -6.67
C PRO A 28 1.50 -2.20 -6.33
N THR A 29 1.08 -1.03 -5.83
CA THR A 29 1.99 0.09 -5.50
C THR A 29 2.73 -0.08 -4.17
N ASP A 30 2.14 -0.83 -3.22
CA ASP A 30 2.72 -1.20 -1.93
C ASP A 30 2.00 -2.43 -1.33
N PRO A 31 2.34 -3.65 -1.75
CA PRO A 31 1.61 -4.85 -1.35
C PRO A 31 1.56 -5.04 0.17
N LYS A 32 2.65 -4.77 0.88
CA LYS A 32 2.74 -4.89 2.34
C LYS A 32 1.88 -3.88 3.08
N TYR A 33 1.75 -2.67 2.58
CA TYR A 33 0.84 -1.68 3.16
C TYR A 33 -0.62 -2.09 3.00
N TYR A 34 -1.02 -2.48 1.79
CA TYR A 34 -2.41 -2.84 1.52
C TYR A 34 -2.82 -4.19 2.11
N GLU A 35 -1.86 -5.11 2.34
CA GLU A 35 -2.06 -6.31 3.16
C GLU A 35 -2.48 -5.91 4.60
N ARG A 36 -1.78 -4.97 5.23
CA ARG A 36 -2.13 -4.45 6.56
C ARG A 36 -3.51 -3.77 6.56
N MET A 37 -3.81 -2.97 5.53
CA MET A 37 -5.13 -2.34 5.39
C MET A 37 -6.25 -3.38 5.26
N SER A 38 -6.01 -4.48 4.55
CA SER A 38 -6.96 -5.58 4.40
C SER A 38 -7.27 -6.24 5.75
N VAL A 39 -6.23 -6.51 6.55
CA VAL A 39 -6.40 -7.06 7.91
C VAL A 39 -7.21 -6.11 8.79
N LEU A 40 -6.90 -4.80 8.78
CA LEU A 40 -7.66 -3.80 9.54
C LEU A 40 -9.13 -3.72 9.10
N LEU A 41 -9.41 -3.81 7.80
CA LEU A 41 -10.78 -3.84 7.28
C LEU A 41 -11.52 -5.08 7.81
N ASP A 42 -10.93 -6.26 7.72
CA ASP A 42 -11.55 -7.50 8.17
C ASP A 42 -11.80 -7.49 9.69
N GLU A 43 -10.91 -6.91 10.49
CA GLU A 43 -11.13 -6.69 11.92
C GLU A 43 -12.30 -5.75 12.21
N LEU A 44 -12.43 -4.65 11.46
CA LEU A 44 -13.56 -3.71 11.62
C LEU A 44 -14.89 -4.37 11.26
N ILE A 45 -14.92 -5.15 10.17
CA ILE A 45 -16.11 -5.91 9.76
C ILE A 45 -16.51 -6.90 10.84
N ARG A 46 -15.53 -7.63 11.40
CA ARG A 46 -15.77 -8.60 12.48
C ARG A 46 -16.34 -7.92 13.72
N LYS A 47 -15.70 -6.85 14.21
CA LYS A 47 -16.15 -6.08 15.38
C LYS A 47 -17.57 -5.54 15.19
N ARG A 48 -17.91 -5.05 13.99
CA ARG A 48 -19.26 -4.59 13.68
C ARG A 48 -20.29 -5.73 13.73
N LYS A 49 -19.99 -6.88 13.12
CA LYS A 49 -20.91 -8.04 13.08
C LYS A 49 -21.15 -8.64 14.47
N GLU A 50 -20.16 -8.57 15.36
CA GLU A 50 -20.26 -8.98 16.75
C GLU A 50 -20.92 -7.92 17.66
N GLU A 51 -21.36 -6.78 17.10
CA GLU A 51 -21.85 -5.61 17.84
C GLU A 51 -20.83 -5.11 18.91
N ALA A 52 -19.54 -5.39 18.71
CA ALA A 52 -18.45 -5.04 19.62
C ALA A 52 -18.00 -3.57 19.52
N ILE A 53 -18.57 -2.81 18.58
CA ILE A 53 -18.35 -1.37 18.41
C ILE A 53 -19.66 -0.66 18.04
N GLU A 54 -19.82 0.56 18.53
CA GLU A 54 -20.94 1.42 18.15
C GLU A 54 -20.92 1.75 16.66
N TYR A 55 -22.11 1.84 16.04
CA TYR A 55 -22.23 2.08 14.59
C TYR A 55 -21.58 3.39 14.16
N GLU A 56 -21.70 4.46 14.95
CA GLU A 56 -21.05 5.74 14.66
C GLU A 56 -19.53 5.63 14.70
N ARG A 57 -18.99 4.93 15.71
CA ARG A 57 -17.55 4.66 15.80
C ARG A 57 -17.06 3.81 14.63
N TYR A 58 -17.82 2.79 14.23
CA TYR A 58 -17.53 2.01 13.03
C TYR A 58 -17.41 2.90 11.78
N LEU A 59 -18.35 3.82 11.58
CA LEU A 59 -18.32 4.75 10.44
C LEU A 59 -17.07 5.65 10.46
N GLN A 60 -16.65 6.10 11.65
CA GLN A 60 -15.43 6.91 11.80
C GLN A 60 -14.17 6.10 11.46
N GLU A 61 -14.05 4.87 11.98
CA GLU A 61 -12.88 4.01 11.75
C GLU A 61 -12.78 3.57 10.28
N ILE A 62 -13.90 3.22 9.64
CA ILE A 62 -13.88 2.84 8.22
C ILE A 62 -13.61 4.04 7.30
N ALA A 63 -14.09 5.24 7.65
CA ALA A 63 -13.74 6.46 6.92
C ALA A 63 -12.25 6.81 7.06
N LYS A 64 -11.69 6.63 8.25
CA LYS A 64 -10.25 6.76 8.49
C LYS A 64 -9.46 5.74 7.67
N LEU A 65 -9.86 4.47 7.68
CA LEU A 65 -9.20 3.43 6.88
C LEU A 65 -9.25 3.72 5.37
N ALA A 66 -10.39 4.22 4.88
CA ALA A 66 -10.54 4.62 3.49
C ALA A 66 -9.59 5.77 3.12
N LYS A 67 -9.43 6.76 4.02
CA LYS A 67 -8.46 7.86 3.85
C LYS A 67 -7.03 7.33 3.84
N ASP A 68 -6.65 6.51 4.81
CA ASP A 68 -5.32 5.91 4.91
C ASP A 68 -5.02 5.02 3.69
N SER A 69 -6.04 4.41 3.06
CA SER A 69 -5.90 3.62 1.83
C SER A 69 -5.72 4.45 0.55
N TYR A 70 -5.88 5.77 0.60
CA TYR A 70 -5.76 6.63 -0.59
C TYR A 70 -4.33 7.12 -0.82
N ASP A 71 -3.64 7.53 0.25
CA ASP A 71 -2.27 8.03 0.21
C ASP A 71 -1.51 7.68 1.50
N HIS A 72 -0.29 7.15 1.35
CA HIS A 72 0.63 6.91 2.47
C HIS A 72 0.86 8.16 3.32
N LYS A 73 0.86 9.37 2.73
CA LYS A 73 1.01 10.63 3.47
C LYS A 73 -0.15 10.95 4.41
N THR A 74 -1.32 10.40 4.12
CA THR A 74 -2.49 10.53 4.98
C THR A 74 -2.59 9.41 6.01
N SER A 75 -1.74 8.38 5.89
CA SER A 75 -1.70 7.23 6.76
C SER A 75 -1.40 7.62 8.20
N SER A 76 -2.03 6.90 9.12
CA SER A 76 -1.71 6.99 10.55
C SER A 76 -0.40 6.30 10.94
N PHE A 77 0.24 5.57 10.02
CA PHE A 77 1.51 4.91 10.29
C PHE A 77 2.67 5.91 10.38
N VAL A 78 3.57 5.66 11.34
CA VAL A 78 4.75 6.48 11.57
C VAL A 78 5.94 5.88 10.82
N TYR A 79 6.59 6.70 10.01
CA TYR A 79 7.79 6.33 9.26
C TYR A 79 9.01 7.12 9.74
N PRO A 80 10.23 6.58 9.59
CA PRO A 80 11.46 7.34 9.80
C PRO A 80 11.49 8.62 8.96
N ARG A 81 12.22 9.64 9.42
CA ARG A 81 12.24 10.98 8.81
C ARG A 81 12.62 10.97 7.32
N GLU A 82 13.50 10.06 6.91
CA GLU A 82 13.98 9.98 5.52
C GLU A 82 13.07 9.13 4.61
N ILE A 83 12.13 8.38 5.18
CA ILE A 83 11.10 7.62 4.47
C ILE A 83 9.86 8.51 4.31
N ASN A 84 10.02 9.54 3.46
CA ASN A 84 9.09 10.67 3.35
C ASN A 84 8.43 10.84 1.97
N THR A 85 8.66 9.90 1.06
CA THR A 85 7.99 9.84 -0.25
C THR A 85 7.26 8.51 -0.40
N ASN A 86 6.25 8.46 -1.28
CA ASN A 86 5.47 7.24 -1.50
C ASN A 86 6.36 6.09 -2.00
N GLU A 87 7.36 6.41 -2.82
CA GLU A 87 8.33 5.43 -3.33
C GLU A 87 9.19 4.85 -2.19
N ARG A 88 9.72 5.70 -1.31
CA ARG A 88 10.52 5.26 -0.17
C ARG A 88 9.69 4.48 0.85
N ILE A 89 8.45 4.89 1.09
CA ILE A 89 7.52 4.20 1.99
C ILE A 89 7.26 2.79 1.49
N ALA A 90 6.94 2.64 0.21
CA ALA A 90 6.68 1.35 -0.39
C ALA A 90 7.92 0.45 -0.43
N LEU A 91 9.09 0.98 -0.79
CA LEU A 91 10.34 0.23 -0.66
C LEU A 91 10.56 -0.22 0.79
N TYR A 92 10.45 0.67 1.76
CA TYR A 92 10.63 0.37 3.18
C TYR A 92 9.67 -0.72 3.68
N ASN A 93 8.38 -0.63 3.34
CA ASN A 93 7.38 -1.61 3.73
C ASN A 93 7.67 -3.01 3.17
N ASN A 94 8.25 -3.08 1.97
CA ASN A 94 8.52 -4.34 1.26
C ASN A 94 9.98 -4.84 1.42
N LEU A 95 10.84 -4.08 2.08
CA LEU A 95 12.25 -4.43 2.38
C LEU A 95 12.47 -4.72 3.87
N ASN A 96 11.48 -5.34 4.53
CA ASN A 96 11.51 -5.64 5.96
C ASN A 96 11.87 -4.41 6.83
N GLN A 97 11.39 -3.23 6.43
CA GLN A 97 11.63 -1.98 7.16
C GLN A 97 13.12 -1.61 7.27
N ASN A 98 13.93 -2.01 6.28
CA ASN A 98 15.32 -1.59 6.19
C ASN A 98 15.42 -0.19 5.55
N GLU A 99 15.50 0.84 6.39
CA GLU A 99 15.59 2.25 5.99
C GLU A 99 16.76 2.52 5.04
N LYS A 100 17.96 2.04 5.38
CA LYS A 100 19.17 2.27 4.58
C LYS A 100 19.05 1.68 3.18
N LEU A 101 18.51 0.46 3.09
CA LEU A 101 18.34 -0.24 1.82
C LEU A 101 17.28 0.44 0.94
N ALA A 102 16.14 0.83 1.52
CA ALA A 102 15.09 1.53 0.80
C ALA A 102 15.58 2.86 0.20
N ILE A 103 16.36 3.63 0.98
CA ILE A 103 16.93 4.90 0.52
C ILE A 103 17.98 4.65 -0.58
N ALA A 104 18.88 3.68 -0.40
CA ALA A 104 19.93 3.39 -1.38
C ALA A 104 19.36 2.98 -2.75
N ILE A 105 18.30 2.17 -2.75
CA ILE A 105 17.59 1.76 -3.98
C ILE A 105 16.88 2.96 -4.62
N ASP A 106 16.12 3.74 -3.84
CA ASP A 106 15.42 4.95 -4.34
C ASP A 106 16.40 5.93 -5.01
N GLU A 107 17.52 6.23 -4.37
CA GLU A 107 18.53 7.15 -4.90
C GLU A 107 19.20 6.60 -6.16
N THR A 108 19.49 5.30 -6.19
CA THR A 108 20.07 4.63 -7.35
C THR A 108 19.12 4.72 -8.55
N LEU A 109 17.84 4.42 -8.35
CA LEU A 109 16.81 4.49 -9.39
C LEU A 109 16.60 5.93 -9.86
N LYS A 110 16.52 6.90 -8.95
CA LYS A 110 16.40 8.33 -9.29
C LYS A 110 17.56 8.85 -10.12
N LYS A 111 18.77 8.40 -9.84
CA LYS A 111 19.97 8.88 -10.54
C LYS A 111 20.21 8.19 -11.88
N ARG A 112 19.91 6.89 -11.99
CA ARG A 112 20.46 6.04 -13.07
C ARG A 112 19.42 5.37 -13.95
N ARG A 113 18.14 5.36 -13.58
CA ARG A 113 17.13 4.72 -14.44
C ARG A 113 17.07 5.44 -15.80
N PRO A 114 17.00 4.71 -16.93
CA PRO A 114 16.81 5.34 -18.23
C PRO A 114 15.45 6.05 -18.35
N ALA A 115 15.38 7.14 -19.10
CA ALA A 115 14.09 7.76 -19.42
C ALA A 115 13.19 6.83 -20.25
N GLY A 116 11.88 6.83 -19.96
CA GLY A 116 10.87 6.00 -20.63
C GLY A 116 11.11 4.50 -20.46
N TRP A 117 11.77 4.07 -19.37
CA TRP A 117 12.21 2.70 -19.22
C TRP A 117 11.09 1.66 -19.27
N ARG A 118 9.88 2.03 -18.83
CA ARG A 118 8.69 1.16 -18.86
C ARG A 118 8.28 0.75 -20.27
N ASP A 119 8.58 1.53 -21.31
CA ASP A 119 8.14 1.18 -22.66
C ASP A 119 9.14 0.28 -23.41
N HIS A 120 10.33 0.06 -22.82
CA HIS A 120 11.43 -0.62 -23.50
C HIS A 120 11.96 -1.82 -22.70
N PRO A 121 11.83 -3.07 -23.20
CA PRO A 121 12.29 -4.27 -22.50
C PRO A 121 13.76 -4.25 -22.08
N ALA A 122 14.64 -3.64 -22.88
CA ALA A 122 16.05 -3.47 -22.53
C ALA A 122 16.23 -2.55 -21.32
N LYS A 123 15.50 -1.43 -21.26
CA LYS A 123 15.58 -0.47 -20.15
C LYS A 123 14.91 -1.01 -18.88
N ARG A 124 13.83 -1.78 -18.99
CA ARG A 124 13.26 -2.56 -17.87
C ARG A 124 14.30 -3.49 -17.23
N ARG A 125 15.05 -4.23 -18.06
CA ARG A 125 16.15 -5.08 -17.57
C ARG A 125 17.27 -4.27 -16.90
N MET A 126 17.57 -3.07 -17.38
CA MET A 126 18.52 -2.17 -16.72
C MET A 126 18.02 -1.75 -15.34
N VAL A 127 16.73 -1.39 -15.19
CA VAL A 127 16.14 -1.05 -13.88
C VAL A 127 16.18 -2.22 -12.92
N ALA A 128 15.81 -3.43 -13.35
CA ALA A 128 15.97 -4.63 -12.54
C ALA A 128 17.44 -4.85 -12.11
N SER A 129 18.40 -4.57 -13.01
CA SER A 129 19.83 -4.63 -12.68
C SER A 129 20.25 -3.62 -11.63
N LEU A 130 19.71 -2.40 -11.65
CA LEU A 130 19.98 -1.39 -10.63
C LEU A 130 19.50 -1.84 -9.24
N ILE A 131 18.40 -2.59 -9.17
CA ILE A 131 17.89 -3.17 -7.92
C ILE A 131 18.80 -4.31 -7.44
N ARG A 132 19.28 -5.17 -8.35
CA ARG A 132 20.23 -6.26 -8.03
C ARG A 132 21.56 -5.79 -7.45
N GLU A 133 21.96 -4.54 -7.68
CA GLU A 133 23.17 -3.99 -7.06
C GLU A 133 23.06 -3.91 -5.54
N HIS A 134 21.85 -3.93 -4.99
CA HIS A 134 21.58 -3.81 -3.55
C HIS A 134 20.99 -5.07 -2.92
N ILE A 135 20.47 -6.00 -3.74
CA ILE A 135 19.73 -7.18 -3.28
C ILE A 135 20.26 -8.42 -4.00
N GLU A 136 20.74 -9.40 -3.22
CA GLU A 136 21.25 -10.68 -3.74
C GLU A 136 20.11 -11.68 -4.07
N ASP A 137 19.03 -11.63 -3.31
CA ASP A 137 17.85 -12.49 -3.49
C ASP A 137 17.06 -12.08 -4.75
N GLU A 138 17.09 -12.93 -5.77
CA GLU A 138 16.42 -12.65 -7.05
C GLU A 138 14.88 -12.61 -6.91
N GLU A 139 14.26 -13.37 -6.00
CA GLU A 139 12.81 -13.28 -5.77
C GLU A 139 12.43 -11.92 -5.17
N LEU A 140 13.24 -11.43 -4.23
CA LEU A 140 13.06 -10.10 -3.66
C LEU A 140 13.31 -9.01 -4.70
N VAL A 141 14.32 -9.16 -5.57
CA VAL A 141 14.55 -8.24 -6.70
C VAL A 141 13.31 -8.14 -7.59
N GLN A 142 12.72 -9.28 -7.97
CA GLN A 142 11.53 -9.28 -8.82
C GLN A 142 10.32 -8.66 -8.11
N THR A 143 10.18 -8.88 -6.81
CA THR A 143 9.14 -8.24 -5.99
C THR A 143 9.29 -6.72 -6.00
N ILE A 144 10.49 -6.22 -5.71
CA ILE A 144 10.77 -4.78 -5.66
C ILE A 144 10.68 -4.15 -7.04
N TYR A 145 11.12 -4.85 -8.08
CA TYR A 145 10.97 -4.39 -9.46
C TYR A 145 9.51 -4.12 -9.82
N LYS A 146 8.59 -5.04 -9.49
CA LYS A 146 7.16 -4.86 -9.75
C LYS A 146 6.60 -3.64 -9.03
N ILE A 147 6.98 -3.45 -7.76
CA ILE A 147 6.57 -2.27 -6.97
C ILE A 147 7.07 -0.97 -7.61
N VAL A 148 8.34 -0.95 -8.05
CA VAL A 148 8.96 0.20 -8.73
C VAL A 148 8.27 0.49 -10.08
N GLU A 149 7.85 -0.55 -10.79
CA GLU A 149 7.13 -0.43 -12.07
C GLU A 149 5.79 0.27 -11.91
N GLU A 150 5.08 0.05 -10.81
CA GLU A 150 3.77 0.63 -10.50
C GLU A 150 3.82 2.06 -9.92
N GLN A 151 5.00 2.57 -9.60
CA GLN A 151 5.16 3.88 -8.94
C GLN A 151 5.44 5.01 -9.93
N GLU A 152 4.56 6.01 -9.95
CA GLU A 152 4.66 7.17 -10.86
C GLU A 152 5.89 8.05 -10.63
N GLY A 153 6.51 8.02 -9.44
CA GLY A 153 7.73 8.80 -9.13
C GLY A 153 9.01 8.28 -9.81
N TYR A 154 8.97 7.05 -10.34
CA TYR A 154 10.02 6.46 -11.18
C TYR A 154 9.62 6.53 -12.66
#